data_AF-A0AB40DKG3-F1
#
_entry.id   AF-A0AB40DKG3-F1
#
_cell.length_a   1.000
_cell.length_b   1.000
_cell.length_c   1.000
_cell.angle_alpha   90.00
_cell.angle_beta   90.00
_cell.angle_gamma   90.00
#
_symmetry.space_group_name_H-M   'P 1'
#
loop_
_entity.id
_entity.type
_entity.pdbx_description
1 polymer ?
#
loop_
_entity_poly.entity_id
_entity_poly.type
_entity_poly.pdbx_seq_one_letter_code
_entity_poly.pdbx_strand_id
1 'polypeptide(L)'
;MSDTENSVRAQNESTSDVDYYRVKAQSILRQMSSMKCYLNADAVNQFDESDLLARMEWINSLNQAFDSAQTSLERLDFAEISSDHRIEFAEVFMDVKAKLSRGLAAHRKSQLPASTAANSTSIDITNNADLSFRSRKPRLPNLEIARFHGSYSEWPDFLATFTTVIGNDDELSDIEKLQYLRSSLGGVALETIRSLEPSNANFKKAMNLLVNRFDNKVLHFQAHVQAIFGLKGVEKGSSKGLRELSDCMNSHLRAIRTLANTQQILDGLLIHIVTRKLDQRTREKWEEDLSITELSTWDAMESFLEKRCRMMENLDQALKMLKALRC
;
A
#
# COMPACT_ATOMS: atom_id res chain seq x y z
N MET A 1 45.09 8.24 -20.56
CA MET A 1 44.39 7.40 -21.57
C MET A 1 43.15 6.72 -20.98
N SER A 2 43.09 6.40 -19.68
CA SER A 2 41.95 5.76 -19.02
C SER A 2 40.66 6.62 -18.94
N ASP A 3 40.78 7.92 -18.71
CA ASP A 3 39.61 8.78 -18.42
C ASP A 3 38.79 9.10 -19.68
N THR A 4 39.45 9.15 -20.83
CA THR A 4 38.81 9.37 -22.13
C THR A 4 38.06 8.13 -22.60
N GLU A 5 38.60 6.93 -22.35
CA GLU A 5 37.93 5.65 -22.67
C GLU A 5 36.70 5.40 -21.79
N ASN A 6 36.77 5.73 -20.50
CA ASN A 6 35.62 5.63 -19.60
C ASN A 6 34.51 6.62 -19.94
N SER A 7 34.85 7.85 -20.37
CA SER A 7 33.88 8.85 -20.81
C SER A 7 33.16 8.43 -22.10
N VAL A 8 33.89 7.92 -23.09
CA VAL A 8 33.32 7.41 -24.35
C VAL A 8 32.45 6.18 -24.12
N ARG A 9 32.84 5.29 -23.20
CA ARG A 9 32.04 4.11 -22.82
C ARG A 9 30.74 4.50 -22.12
N ALA A 10 30.77 5.45 -21.19
CA ALA A 10 29.58 5.94 -20.49
C ALA A 10 28.60 6.65 -21.45
N GLN A 11 29.12 7.41 -22.42
CA GLN A 11 28.30 8.04 -23.47
C GLN A 11 27.66 7.01 -24.41
N ASN A 12 28.38 5.95 -24.78
CA ASN A 12 27.84 4.87 -25.61
C ASN A 12 26.79 4.03 -24.87
N GLU A 13 26.98 3.73 -23.59
CA GLU A 13 25.99 3.02 -22.75
C GLU A 13 24.73 3.86 -22.57
N SER A 14 24.86 5.17 -22.29
CA SER A 14 23.73 6.09 -22.17
C SER A 14 22.93 6.21 -23.48
N THR A 15 23.60 6.22 -24.64
CA THR A 15 22.93 6.31 -25.94
C THR A 15 22.18 5.01 -26.26
N SER A 16 22.79 3.86 -25.97
CA SER A 16 22.16 2.55 -26.13
C SER A 16 20.90 2.39 -25.27
N ASP A 17 20.91 2.90 -24.04
CA ASP A 17 19.75 2.83 -23.15
C ASP A 17 18.60 3.74 -23.63
N VAL A 18 18.91 4.95 -24.09
CA VAL A 18 17.91 5.86 -24.69
C VAL A 18 17.23 5.20 -25.89
N ASP A 19 18.00 4.62 -26.80
CA ASP A 19 17.44 3.94 -27.97
C ASP A 19 16.60 2.72 -27.59
N TYR A 20 17.03 1.94 -26.59
CA TYR A 20 16.25 0.81 -26.08
C TYR A 20 14.87 1.26 -25.58
N TYR A 21 14.81 2.27 -24.70
CA TYR A 21 13.53 2.71 -24.13
C TYR A 21 12.64 3.38 -25.18
N ARG A 22 13.22 4.11 -26.13
CA ARG A 22 12.48 4.69 -27.28
C ARG A 22 11.82 3.61 -28.13
N VAL A 23 12.58 2.58 -28.53
CA VAL A 23 12.04 1.46 -29.32
C VAL A 23 10.99 0.68 -28.52
N LYS A 24 11.20 0.51 -27.20
CA LYS A 24 10.26 -0.17 -26.31
C LYS A 24 8.93 0.58 -26.19
N ALA A 25 8.96 1.89 -25.95
CA ALA A 25 7.76 2.73 -25.87
C ALA A 25 6.97 2.70 -27.20
N GLN A 26 7.67 2.82 -28.34
CA GLN A 26 7.06 2.71 -29.66
C GLN A 26 6.44 1.33 -29.92
N SER A 27 7.10 0.25 -29.50
CA SER A 27 6.55 -1.12 -29.61
C SER A 27 5.26 -1.27 -28.83
N ILE A 28 5.19 -0.73 -27.60
CA ILE A 28 4.00 -0.80 -26.76
C ILE A 28 2.86 0.05 -27.36
N LEU A 29 3.17 1.26 -27.87
CA LEU A 29 2.19 2.08 -28.58
C LEU A 29 1.63 1.37 -29.82
N ARG A 30 2.46 0.66 -30.59
CA ARG A 30 2.02 -0.15 -31.74
C ARG A 30 1.09 -1.29 -31.31
N GLN A 31 1.37 -1.97 -30.21
CA GLN A 31 0.50 -3.01 -29.66
C GLN A 31 -0.87 -2.45 -29.27
N MET A 32 -0.89 -1.31 -28.57
CA MET A 32 -2.13 -0.63 -28.20
C MET A 32 -2.93 -0.15 -29.43
N SER A 33 -2.23 0.39 -30.43
CA SER A 33 -2.83 0.85 -31.69
C SER A 33 -3.39 -0.31 -32.52
N SER A 34 -2.69 -1.45 -32.55
CA SER A 34 -3.20 -2.67 -33.17
C SER A 34 -4.49 -3.14 -32.52
N MET A 35 -4.56 -3.09 -31.18
CA MET A 35 -5.78 -3.42 -30.45
C MET A 35 -6.92 -2.43 -30.72
N LYS A 36 -6.62 -1.14 -30.87
CA LYS A 36 -7.59 -0.12 -31.29
C LYS A 36 -8.21 -0.44 -32.66
N CYS A 37 -7.39 -0.87 -33.62
CA CYS A 37 -7.86 -1.26 -34.95
C CYS A 37 -8.67 -2.56 -34.92
N TYR A 38 -8.25 -3.52 -34.09
CA TYR A 38 -8.92 -4.81 -33.95
C TYR A 38 -10.29 -4.70 -33.25
N LEU A 39 -10.41 -3.84 -32.24
CA LEU A 39 -11.66 -3.58 -31.52
C LEU A 39 -12.55 -2.57 -32.27
N ASN A 40 -13.12 -3.01 -33.39
CA ASN A 40 -14.22 -2.31 -34.03
C ASN A 40 -15.58 -2.67 -33.36
N ALA A 41 -16.64 -1.93 -33.68
CA ALA A 41 -17.96 -2.13 -33.06
C ALA A 41 -18.50 -3.56 -33.25
N ASP A 42 -18.20 -4.18 -34.39
CA ASP A 42 -18.65 -5.53 -34.72
C ASP A 42 -17.88 -6.61 -33.96
N ALA A 43 -16.56 -6.46 -33.78
CA ALA A 43 -15.73 -7.39 -33.02
C ALA A 43 -16.08 -7.37 -31.54
N VAL A 44 -16.32 -6.19 -30.96
CA VAL A 44 -16.66 -6.04 -29.53
C VAL A 44 -17.97 -6.76 -29.18
N ASN A 45 -18.91 -6.83 -30.11
CA ASN A 45 -20.20 -7.51 -29.91
C ASN A 45 -20.13 -9.04 -30.05
N GLN A 46 -19.01 -9.59 -30.57
CA GLN A 46 -18.82 -11.03 -30.75
C GLN A 46 -18.07 -11.68 -29.59
N PHE A 47 -17.37 -10.90 -28.77
CA PHE A 47 -16.64 -11.39 -27.60
C PHE A 47 -17.57 -11.65 -26.43
N ASP A 48 -17.35 -12.74 -25.70
CA ASP A 48 -18.06 -12.96 -24.44
C ASP A 48 -17.50 -12.08 -23.29
N GLU A 49 -18.16 -12.11 -22.13
CA GLU A 49 -17.73 -11.31 -20.97
C GLU A 49 -16.29 -11.65 -20.53
N SER A 50 -15.87 -12.91 -20.65
CA SER A 50 -14.54 -13.36 -20.24
C SER A 50 -13.45 -12.84 -21.19
N ASP A 51 -13.70 -12.89 -22.49
CA ASP A 51 -12.82 -12.35 -23.53
C ASP A 51 -12.62 -10.84 -23.36
N LEU A 52 -13.70 -10.11 -23.07
CA LEU A 52 -13.65 -8.67 -22.84
C LEU A 52 -12.87 -8.31 -21.56
N LEU A 53 -13.00 -9.11 -20.49
CA LEU A 53 -12.23 -8.94 -19.25
C LEU A 53 -10.74 -9.24 -19.44
N ALA A 54 -10.39 -10.32 -20.14
CA ALA A 54 -8.99 -10.66 -20.42
C ALA A 54 -8.29 -9.56 -21.23
N ARG A 55 -9.00 -8.99 -22.23
CA ARG A 55 -8.49 -7.85 -23.01
C ARG A 55 -8.37 -6.59 -22.16
N MET A 56 -9.31 -6.35 -21.24
CA MET A 56 -9.24 -5.22 -20.29
C MET A 56 -7.99 -5.32 -19.40
N GLU A 57 -7.68 -6.51 -18.88
CA GLU A 57 -6.47 -6.75 -18.09
C GLU A 57 -5.21 -6.53 -18.92
N TRP A 58 -5.17 -7.04 -20.15
CA TRP A 58 -4.03 -6.90 -21.04
C TRP A 58 -3.73 -5.42 -21.39
N ILE A 59 -4.74 -4.60 -21.70
CA ILE A 59 -4.52 -3.18 -21.99
C ILE A 59 -4.03 -2.40 -20.76
N ASN A 60 -4.44 -2.79 -19.54
CA ASN A 60 -3.96 -2.16 -18.31
C ASN A 60 -2.49 -2.52 -18.07
N SER A 61 -2.09 -3.76 -18.38
CA SER A 61 -0.68 -4.18 -18.34
C SER A 61 0.17 -3.38 -19.34
N LEU A 62 -0.30 -3.19 -20.58
CA LEU A 62 0.40 -2.35 -21.56
C LEU A 62 0.53 -0.89 -21.11
N ASN A 63 -0.49 -0.33 -20.45
CA ASN A 63 -0.44 1.03 -19.91
C ASN A 63 0.66 1.17 -18.84
N GLN A 64 0.78 0.22 -17.92
CA GLN A 64 1.86 0.21 -16.91
C GLN A 64 3.24 0.03 -17.55
N ALA A 65 3.36 -0.86 -18.54
CA ALA A 65 4.62 -1.08 -19.26
C ALA A 65 5.06 0.16 -20.03
N PHE A 66 4.12 0.88 -20.66
CA PHE A 66 4.40 2.14 -21.35
C PHE A 66 4.87 3.21 -20.37
N ASP A 67 4.16 3.40 -19.25
CA ASP A 67 4.50 4.40 -18.24
C ASP A 67 5.92 4.17 -17.68
N SER A 68 6.27 2.91 -17.39
CA SER A 68 7.61 2.55 -16.94
C SER A 68 8.70 2.81 -17.99
N ALA A 69 8.44 2.46 -19.26
CA ALA A 69 9.38 2.67 -20.35
C ALA A 69 9.58 4.17 -20.63
N GLN A 70 8.50 4.95 -20.68
CA GLN A 70 8.53 6.38 -20.97
C GLN A 70 9.18 7.17 -19.82
N THR A 71 8.90 6.82 -18.56
CA THR A 71 9.57 7.43 -17.39
C THR A 71 11.07 7.17 -17.40
N SER A 72 11.48 5.96 -17.81
CA SER A 72 12.90 5.62 -17.94
C SER A 72 13.58 6.40 -19.07
N LEU A 73 12.87 6.61 -20.18
CA LEU A 73 13.33 7.42 -21.31
C LEU A 73 13.48 8.89 -20.93
N GLU A 74 12.47 9.49 -20.29
CA GLU A 74 12.48 10.89 -19.82
C GLU A 74 13.61 11.20 -18.82
N ARG A 75 14.01 10.21 -18.04
CA ARG A 75 15.14 10.32 -17.10
C ARG A 75 16.49 10.37 -17.83
N LEU A 76 16.60 9.71 -18.98
CA LEU A 76 17.82 9.62 -19.77
C LEU A 76 17.90 10.73 -20.84
N ASP A 77 16.76 11.19 -21.33
CA ASP A 77 16.61 12.25 -22.32
C ASP A 77 15.51 13.24 -21.90
N PHE A 78 15.92 14.38 -21.33
CA PHE A 78 14.99 15.40 -20.84
C PHE A 78 14.12 16.03 -21.94
N ALA A 79 14.53 15.95 -23.22
CA ALA A 79 13.72 16.46 -24.32
C ALA A 79 12.41 15.66 -24.47
N GLU A 80 12.40 14.39 -24.06
CA GLU A 80 11.24 13.50 -24.11
C GLU A 80 10.15 13.89 -23.10
N ILE A 81 10.47 14.67 -22.06
CA ILE A 81 9.47 15.20 -21.10
C ILE A 81 8.48 16.14 -21.79
N SER A 82 8.95 16.88 -22.80
CA SER A 82 8.12 17.82 -23.57
C SER A 82 7.51 17.17 -24.82
N SER A 83 7.66 15.84 -24.99
CA SER A 83 7.09 15.13 -26.13
C SER A 83 5.61 14.79 -25.91
N ASP A 84 4.86 14.65 -27.00
CA ASP A 84 3.45 14.29 -26.97
C ASP A 84 3.20 12.78 -26.79
N HIS A 85 4.25 11.96 -26.67
CA HIS A 85 4.14 10.48 -26.64
C HIS A 85 3.18 9.97 -25.55
N ARG A 86 3.16 10.61 -24.38
CA ARG A 86 2.21 10.26 -23.30
C ARG A 86 0.77 10.58 -23.65
N ILE A 87 0.55 11.71 -24.33
CA ILE A 87 -0.77 12.17 -24.76
C ILE A 87 -1.27 11.23 -25.86
N GLU A 88 -0.45 10.98 -26.89
CA GLU A 88 -0.77 10.05 -27.99
C GLU A 88 -1.14 8.65 -27.47
N PHE A 89 -0.35 8.11 -26.54
CA PHE A 89 -0.65 6.81 -25.95
C PHE A 89 -1.96 6.82 -25.13
N ALA A 90 -2.17 7.86 -24.32
CA ALA A 90 -3.35 7.99 -23.49
C ALA A 90 -4.64 8.05 -24.33
N GLU A 91 -4.62 8.75 -25.46
CA GLU A 91 -5.76 8.80 -26.38
C GLU A 91 -6.13 7.42 -26.95
N VAL A 92 -5.14 6.64 -27.39
CA VAL A 92 -5.36 5.29 -27.90
C VAL A 92 -5.86 4.37 -26.78
N PHE A 93 -5.25 4.43 -25.60
CA PHE A 93 -5.64 3.64 -24.44
C PHE A 93 -7.09 3.93 -24.00
N MET A 94 -7.45 5.22 -23.89
CA MET A 94 -8.80 5.63 -23.49
C MET A 94 -9.87 5.17 -24.49
N ASP A 95 -9.60 5.27 -25.80
CA ASP A 95 -10.53 4.78 -26.82
C ASP A 95 -10.76 3.26 -26.69
N VAL A 96 -9.68 2.49 -26.58
CA VAL A 96 -9.73 1.03 -26.42
C VAL A 96 -10.47 0.63 -25.15
N LYS A 97 -10.13 1.26 -24.01
CA LYS A 97 -10.76 1.00 -22.71
C LYS A 97 -12.24 1.32 -22.73
N ALA A 98 -12.64 2.42 -23.37
CA ALA A 98 -14.04 2.81 -23.49
C ALA A 98 -14.84 1.81 -24.35
N LYS A 99 -14.26 1.30 -25.45
CA LYS A 99 -14.88 0.26 -26.29
C LYS A 99 -15.11 -1.04 -25.51
N LEU A 100 -14.10 -1.53 -24.79
CA LEU A 100 -14.23 -2.75 -23.97
C LEU A 100 -15.26 -2.56 -22.83
N SER A 101 -15.25 -1.40 -22.17
CA SER A 101 -16.19 -1.09 -21.09
C SER A 101 -17.64 -1.04 -21.59
N ARG A 102 -17.88 -0.50 -22.79
CA ARG A 102 -19.20 -0.52 -23.44
C ARG A 102 -19.64 -1.93 -23.81
N GLY A 103 -18.73 -2.76 -24.33
CA GLY A 103 -19.01 -4.18 -24.61
C GLY A 103 -19.44 -4.94 -23.35
N LEU A 104 -18.70 -4.78 -22.25
CA LEU A 104 -19.05 -5.39 -20.97
C LEU A 104 -20.42 -4.92 -20.45
N ALA A 105 -20.71 -3.62 -20.59
CA ALA A 105 -22.01 -3.07 -20.23
C ALA A 105 -23.16 -3.60 -21.11
N ALA A 106 -22.91 -3.86 -22.40
CA ALA A 106 -23.89 -4.45 -23.32
C ALA A 106 -24.20 -5.92 -22.95
N HIS A 107 -23.19 -6.72 -22.61
CA HIS A 107 -23.37 -8.09 -22.12
C HIS A 107 -24.16 -8.13 -20.80
N ARG A 108 -23.92 -7.19 -19.90
CA ARG A 108 -24.72 -7.05 -18.66
C ARG A 108 -26.17 -6.68 -18.92
N LYS A 109 -26.44 -5.89 -19.98
CA LYS A 109 -27.80 -5.52 -20.37
C LYS A 109 -28.56 -6.66 -21.07
N SER A 110 -27.89 -7.52 -21.83
CA SER A 110 -28.53 -8.64 -22.54
C SER A 110 -28.90 -9.82 -21.63
N GLN A 111 -28.27 -9.94 -20.46
CA GLN A 111 -28.58 -10.96 -19.45
C GLN A 111 -29.80 -10.61 -18.54
N LEU A 112 -30.46 -9.47 -18.74
CA LEU A 112 -31.76 -9.19 -18.10
C LEU A 112 -32.89 -9.92 -18.86
N PRO A 113 -33.77 -10.68 -18.19
CA PRO A 113 -34.91 -11.30 -18.85
C PRO A 113 -35.88 -10.22 -19.35
N ALA A 114 -36.14 -10.23 -20.67
CA ALA A 114 -37.20 -9.44 -21.29
C ALA A 114 -38.57 -9.92 -20.76
N SER A 115 -39.11 -9.24 -19.76
CA SER A 115 -40.48 -9.46 -19.33
C SER A 115 -41.43 -8.84 -20.34
N THR A 116 -42.25 -9.72 -20.90
CA THR A 116 -43.22 -9.55 -21.96
C THR A 116 -44.18 -8.37 -21.69
N ALA A 117 -44.29 -7.48 -22.67
CA ALA A 117 -45.40 -6.54 -22.75
C ALA A 117 -46.67 -7.30 -23.14
N ALA A 118 -47.72 -7.23 -22.29
CA ALA A 118 -49.14 -7.15 -22.66
C ALA A 118 -50.04 -7.39 -21.43
N ASN A 119 -50.62 -6.34 -20.87
CA ASN A 119 -52.06 -6.07 -21.00
C ASN A 119 -52.50 -4.88 -20.15
N SER A 120 -53.20 -3.98 -20.81
CA SER A 120 -53.84 -2.78 -20.31
C SER A 120 -54.88 -3.07 -19.23
N THR A 121 -54.94 -2.22 -18.20
CA THR A 121 -56.17 -1.46 -17.86
C THR A 121 -55.85 -0.29 -16.94
N SER A 122 -56.64 0.75 -17.14
CA SER A 122 -56.54 2.12 -16.63
C SER A 122 -56.82 2.24 -15.12
N ILE A 123 -56.24 3.24 -14.45
CA ILE A 123 -56.90 4.41 -13.79
C ILE A 123 -55.96 5.04 -12.72
N ASP A 124 -55.57 6.28 -12.99
CA ASP A 124 -55.45 7.49 -12.15
C ASP A 124 -54.76 7.57 -10.75
N ILE A 125 -53.87 8.56 -10.69
CA ILE A 125 -53.79 9.70 -9.74
C ILE A 125 -53.02 9.52 -8.40
N THR A 126 -51.84 10.17 -8.41
CA THR A 126 -51.13 10.97 -7.38
C THR A 126 -50.43 10.34 -6.17
N ASN A 127 -49.12 10.66 -6.15
CA ASN A 127 -48.26 11.05 -5.03
C ASN A 127 -47.92 10.06 -3.91
N ASN A 128 -46.62 9.75 -3.92
CA ASN A 128 -45.73 9.57 -2.76
C ASN A 128 -46.18 8.61 -1.66
N ALA A 129 -45.63 7.41 -1.69
CA ALA A 129 -44.36 7.13 -1.02
C ALA A 129 -44.18 5.61 -1.03
N ASP A 130 -43.23 5.06 -1.80
CA ASP A 130 -42.63 3.80 -1.35
C ASP A 130 -41.26 3.52 -1.96
N LEU A 131 -40.29 3.48 -1.04
CA LEU A 131 -39.13 2.61 -0.97
C LEU A 131 -38.39 2.30 -2.29
N SER A 132 -37.32 3.07 -2.48
CA SER A 132 -36.15 2.67 -3.25
C SER A 132 -35.61 1.32 -2.75
N PHE A 133 -36.01 0.22 -3.38
CA PHE A 133 -35.24 -1.02 -3.34
C PHE A 133 -33.97 -0.80 -4.17
N ARG A 134 -32.96 -0.20 -3.52
CA ARG A 134 -31.56 -0.30 -3.96
C ARG A 134 -31.25 -1.79 -4.03
N SER A 135 -31.11 -2.32 -5.25
CA SER A 135 -30.65 -3.68 -5.48
C SER A 135 -29.25 -3.81 -4.89
N ARG A 136 -29.18 -4.34 -3.66
CA ARG A 136 -27.93 -4.63 -2.96
C ARG A 136 -27.17 -5.65 -3.79
N LYS A 137 -25.89 -5.36 -4.08
CA LYS A 137 -24.92 -6.31 -4.65
C LYS A 137 -25.13 -7.70 -4.01
N PRO A 138 -25.03 -8.81 -4.77
CA PRO A 138 -25.13 -10.15 -4.20
C PRO A 138 -24.07 -10.27 -3.09
N ARG A 139 -24.55 -10.30 -1.84
CA ARG A 139 -23.69 -10.35 -0.67
C ARG A 139 -23.02 -11.71 -0.66
N LEU A 140 -21.69 -11.71 -0.76
CA LEU A 140 -20.86 -12.79 -0.22
C LEU A 140 -21.40 -13.13 1.20
N PRO A 141 -21.33 -14.39 1.66
CA PRO A 141 -21.76 -14.73 3.02
C PRO A 141 -21.20 -13.69 3.98
N ASN A 142 -22.07 -13.06 4.79
CA ASN A 142 -21.75 -11.89 5.61
C ASN A 142 -20.37 -12.09 6.24
N LEU A 143 -19.36 -11.38 5.73
CA LEU A 143 -18.02 -11.45 6.27
C LEU A 143 -18.10 -10.78 7.65
N GLU A 144 -18.24 -11.57 8.70
CA GLU A 144 -18.22 -11.05 10.06
C GLU A 144 -16.82 -10.46 10.28
N ILE A 145 -16.76 -9.13 10.30
CA ILE A 145 -15.51 -8.44 10.61
C ILE A 145 -15.15 -8.83 12.03
N ALA A 146 -14.00 -9.49 12.18
CA ALA A 146 -13.48 -9.87 13.48
C ALA A 146 -13.41 -8.64 14.39
N ARG A 147 -13.92 -8.78 15.60
CA ARG A 147 -14.06 -7.65 16.53
C ARG A 147 -12.70 -7.22 17.05
N PHE A 148 -12.30 -5.99 16.76
CA PHE A 148 -11.01 -5.45 17.18
C PHE A 148 -11.09 -4.83 18.58
N HIS A 149 -10.29 -5.35 19.51
CA HIS A 149 -10.31 -4.92 20.92
C HIS A 149 -9.17 -3.94 21.29
N GLY A 150 -8.23 -3.70 20.38
CA GLY A 150 -7.07 -2.82 20.60
C GLY A 150 -5.70 -3.49 20.63
N SER A 151 -5.57 -4.74 20.16
CA SER A 151 -4.28 -5.43 20.07
C SER A 151 -3.46 -4.91 18.89
N TYR A 152 -2.27 -4.37 19.13
CA TYR A 152 -1.41 -3.86 18.04
C TYR A 152 -1.19 -4.92 16.95
N SER A 153 -0.97 -6.19 17.31
CA SER A 153 -0.73 -7.27 16.34
C SER A 153 -1.90 -7.54 15.40
N GLU A 154 -3.15 -7.29 15.82
CA GLU A 154 -4.36 -7.54 15.03
C GLU A 154 -4.77 -6.33 14.18
N TRP A 155 -4.18 -5.16 14.45
CA TRP A 155 -4.55 -3.92 13.79
C TRP A 155 -4.38 -3.94 12.27
N PRO A 156 -3.26 -4.41 11.68
CA PRO A 156 -3.10 -4.43 10.23
C PRO A 156 -4.15 -5.29 9.52
N ASP A 157 -4.43 -6.47 10.06
CA ASP A 157 -5.41 -7.40 9.50
C ASP A 157 -6.83 -6.83 9.60
N PHE A 158 -7.17 -6.22 10.73
CA PHE A 158 -8.44 -5.53 10.91
C PHE A 158 -8.60 -4.35 9.94
N LEU A 159 -7.59 -3.49 9.83
CA LEU A 159 -7.63 -2.31 8.96
C LEU A 159 -7.77 -2.72 7.49
N ALA A 160 -7.03 -3.73 7.05
CA ALA A 160 -7.13 -4.26 5.69
C ALA A 160 -8.53 -4.82 5.42
N THR A 161 -9.03 -5.70 6.30
CA THR A 161 -10.35 -6.32 6.16
C THR A 161 -11.47 -5.26 6.17
N PHE A 162 -11.44 -4.32 7.12
CA PHE A 162 -12.43 -3.26 7.23
C PHE A 162 -12.42 -2.34 6.00
N THR A 163 -11.24 -1.97 5.50
CA THR A 163 -11.11 -1.09 4.34
C THR A 163 -11.63 -1.77 3.07
N THR A 164 -11.33 -3.05 2.87
CA THR A 164 -11.81 -3.81 1.71
C THR A 164 -13.31 -4.05 1.73
N VAL A 165 -13.88 -4.37 2.90
CA VAL A 165 -15.31 -4.73 3.02
C VAL A 165 -16.22 -3.51 3.13
N ILE A 166 -15.80 -2.49 3.87
CA ILE A 166 -16.64 -1.34 4.23
C ILE A 166 -16.04 -0.01 3.74
N GLY A 167 -14.73 0.18 3.91
CA GLY A 167 -14.06 1.44 3.57
C GLY A 167 -14.24 1.84 2.11
N ASN A 168 -14.09 0.87 1.20
CA ASN A 168 -14.15 1.05 -0.26
C ASN A 168 -15.54 0.85 -0.87
N ASP A 169 -16.59 0.63 -0.06
CA ASP A 169 -17.95 0.52 -0.59
C ASP A 169 -18.55 1.92 -0.82
N ASP A 170 -18.76 2.27 -2.08
CA ASP A 170 -19.38 3.53 -2.50
C ASP A 170 -20.90 3.57 -2.25
N GLU A 171 -21.52 2.43 -1.93
CA GLU A 171 -22.96 2.37 -1.60
C GLU A 171 -23.27 2.82 -0.17
N LEU A 172 -22.27 2.81 0.72
CA LEU A 172 -22.40 3.16 2.13
C LEU A 172 -22.02 4.62 2.38
N SER A 173 -22.86 5.34 3.11
CA SER A 173 -22.54 6.68 3.62
C SER A 173 -21.49 6.63 4.73
N ASP A 174 -20.76 7.73 4.93
CA ASP A 174 -19.75 7.83 5.99
C ASP A 174 -20.35 7.60 7.40
N ILE A 175 -21.61 7.99 7.64
CA ILE A 175 -22.33 7.66 8.88
C ILE A 175 -22.51 6.15 9.04
N GLU A 176 -22.95 5.45 8.00
CA GLU A 176 -23.14 4.00 8.04
C GLU A 176 -21.80 3.30 8.26
N LYS A 177 -20.74 3.74 7.56
CA LYS A 177 -19.37 3.23 7.77
C LYS A 177 -18.90 3.43 9.20
N LEU A 178 -19.20 4.58 9.82
CA LEU A 178 -18.88 4.84 11.23
C LEU A 178 -19.69 3.97 12.20
N GLN A 179 -20.96 3.69 11.91
CA GLN A 179 -21.77 2.78 12.73
C GLN A 179 -21.22 1.35 12.66
N TYR A 180 -20.87 0.87 11.47
CA TYR A 180 -20.21 -0.42 11.32
C TYR A 180 -18.86 -0.45 12.03
N LEU A 181 -18.05 0.61 11.92
CA LEU A 181 -16.79 0.74 12.65
C LEU A 181 -17.03 0.56 14.15
N ARG A 182 -17.96 1.30 14.76
CA ARG A 182 -18.27 1.15 16.20
C ARG A 182 -18.71 -0.26 16.57
N SER A 183 -19.51 -0.92 15.72
CA SER A 183 -19.97 -2.29 15.98
C SER A 183 -18.84 -3.33 15.90
N SER A 184 -17.84 -3.06 15.06
CA SER A 184 -16.66 -3.91 14.83
C SER A 184 -15.56 -3.68 15.87
N LEU A 185 -15.72 -2.68 16.75
CA LEU A 185 -14.76 -2.36 17.80
C LEU A 185 -15.24 -2.87 19.18
N GLY A 186 -14.27 -3.14 20.04
CA GLY A 186 -14.47 -3.49 21.44
C GLY A 186 -13.38 -2.87 22.31
N GLY A 187 -13.56 -2.96 23.63
CA GLY A 187 -12.54 -2.58 24.61
C GLY A 187 -11.93 -1.19 24.39
N VAL A 188 -10.60 -1.14 24.36
CA VAL A 188 -9.80 0.10 24.28
C VAL A 188 -9.96 0.78 22.92
N ALA A 189 -10.14 -0.01 21.85
CA ALA A 189 -10.34 0.53 20.51
C ALA A 189 -11.67 1.31 20.41
N LEU A 190 -12.75 0.78 20.97
CA LEU A 190 -14.04 1.47 21.00
C LEU A 190 -13.98 2.76 21.85
N GLU A 191 -13.31 2.71 23.00
CA GLU A 191 -13.15 3.88 23.88
C GLU A 191 -12.43 5.04 23.17
N THR A 192 -11.52 4.73 22.25
CA THR A 192 -10.76 5.73 21.45
C THR A 192 -11.67 6.66 20.63
N ILE A 193 -12.78 6.13 20.11
CA ILE A 193 -13.69 6.87 19.22
C ILE A 193 -15.04 7.16 19.88
N ARG A 194 -15.20 6.79 21.16
CA ARG A 194 -16.49 6.84 21.86
C ARG A 194 -17.05 8.26 21.96
N SER A 195 -16.18 9.24 22.13
CA SER A 195 -16.50 10.67 22.23
C SER A 195 -16.97 11.30 20.91
N LEU A 196 -16.78 10.64 19.78
CA LEU A 196 -17.24 11.14 18.49
C LEU A 196 -18.72 10.81 18.29
N GLU A 197 -19.52 11.79 17.89
CA GLU A 197 -20.91 11.54 17.51
C GLU A 197 -20.99 10.86 16.13
N PRO A 198 -21.99 9.98 15.89
CA PRO A 198 -22.21 9.37 14.58
C PRO A 198 -22.61 10.44 13.54
N SER A 199 -21.63 10.94 12.78
CA SER A 199 -21.80 11.97 11.74
C SER A 199 -20.89 11.70 10.56
N ASN A 200 -21.29 12.12 9.35
CA ASN A 200 -20.50 11.92 8.12
C ASN A 200 -19.10 12.53 8.25
N ALA A 201 -19.01 13.69 8.90
CA ALA A 201 -17.75 14.38 9.13
C ALA A 201 -16.80 13.64 10.10
N ASN A 202 -17.33 12.72 10.91
CA ASN A 202 -16.60 12.07 11.99
C ASN A 202 -16.05 10.70 11.62
N PHE A 203 -16.47 10.08 10.51
CA PHE A 203 -15.93 8.80 10.07
C PHE A 203 -14.41 8.87 9.85
N LYS A 204 -13.97 9.82 9.02
CA LYS A 204 -12.53 10.04 8.75
C LYS A 204 -11.75 10.38 10.02
N LYS A 205 -12.34 11.17 10.93
CA LYS A 205 -11.72 11.49 12.23
C LYS A 205 -11.58 10.25 13.11
N ALA A 206 -12.61 9.42 13.21
CA ALA A 206 -12.59 8.18 13.97
C ALA A 206 -11.52 7.22 13.42
N MET A 207 -11.45 7.08 12.10
CA MET A 207 -10.44 6.25 11.46
C MET A 207 -9.02 6.77 11.74
N ASN A 208 -8.79 8.07 11.58
CA ASN A 208 -7.49 8.69 11.88
C ASN A 208 -7.09 8.52 13.36
N LEU A 209 -8.02 8.62 14.31
CA LEU A 209 -7.73 8.39 15.73
C LEU A 209 -7.29 6.94 16.00
N LEU A 210 -7.91 5.97 15.33
CA LEU A 210 -7.54 4.57 15.47
C LEU A 210 -6.19 4.28 14.80
N VAL A 211 -5.96 4.77 13.57
CA VAL A 211 -4.66 4.68 12.89
C VAL A 211 -3.56 5.30 13.75
N ASN A 212 -3.74 6.53 14.23
CA ASN A 212 -2.74 7.19 15.06
C ASN A 212 -2.43 6.44 16.36
N ARG A 213 -3.41 5.72 16.91
CA ARG A 213 -3.25 5.01 18.19
C ARG A 213 -2.69 3.60 18.03
N PHE A 214 -3.08 2.88 16.97
CA PHE A 214 -2.83 1.45 16.81
C PHE A 214 -1.92 1.11 15.62
N ASP A 215 -1.75 2.01 14.65
CA ASP A 215 -0.83 1.83 13.51
C ASP A 215 0.61 2.14 13.91
N ASN A 216 1.16 1.32 14.79
CA ASN A 216 2.53 1.46 15.26
C ASN A 216 3.47 0.68 14.35
N LYS A 217 3.80 1.30 13.23
CA LYS A 217 4.74 0.76 12.24
C LYS A 217 6.07 0.36 12.87
N VAL A 218 6.57 1.14 13.82
CA VAL A 218 7.85 0.89 14.51
C VAL A 218 7.76 -0.38 15.35
N LEU A 219 6.70 -0.55 16.12
CA LEU A 219 6.47 -1.74 16.95
C LEU A 219 6.31 -3.00 16.11
N HIS A 220 5.59 -2.93 15.00
CA HIS A 220 5.45 -4.05 14.06
C HIS A 220 6.79 -4.47 13.48
N PHE A 221 7.59 -3.51 13.03
CA PHE A 221 8.94 -3.76 12.53
C PHE A 221 9.82 -4.37 13.62
N GLN A 222 9.85 -3.78 14.82
CA GLN A 222 10.65 -4.27 15.95
C GLN A 222 10.24 -5.68 16.38
N ALA A 223 8.95 -6.02 16.39
CA ALA A 223 8.47 -7.35 16.72
C ALA A 223 9.00 -8.42 15.76
N HIS A 224 9.01 -8.14 14.44
CA HIS A 224 9.60 -9.04 13.47
C HIS A 224 11.12 -9.16 13.61
N VAL A 225 11.82 -8.05 13.85
CA VAL A 225 13.26 -8.07 14.10
C VAL A 225 13.56 -8.91 15.35
N GLN A 226 12.87 -8.68 16.45
CA GLN A 226 13.03 -9.45 17.67
C GLN A 226 12.76 -10.95 17.46
N ALA A 227 11.72 -11.30 16.70
CA ALA A 227 11.41 -12.68 16.36
C ALA A 227 12.55 -13.34 15.55
N ILE A 228 13.14 -12.62 14.59
CA ILE A 228 14.31 -13.09 13.83
C ILE A 228 15.50 -13.37 14.75
N PHE A 229 15.83 -12.43 15.65
CA PHE A 229 16.93 -12.62 16.61
C PHE A 229 16.64 -13.70 17.67
N GLY A 230 15.38 -14.09 17.83
CA GLY A 230 14.93 -15.15 18.72
C GLY A 230 14.79 -16.52 18.06
N LEU A 231 15.05 -16.65 16.74
CA LEU A 231 14.98 -17.92 16.04
C LEU A 231 15.95 -18.94 16.65
N LYS A 232 15.46 -20.15 16.91
CA LYS A 232 16.27 -21.23 17.48
C LYS A 232 17.20 -21.82 16.43
N GLY A 233 18.39 -22.24 16.86
CA GLY A 233 19.32 -22.97 16.01
C GLY A 233 18.74 -24.33 15.59
N VAL A 234 19.16 -24.81 14.41
CA VAL A 234 18.74 -26.12 13.88
C VAL A 234 19.56 -27.22 14.54
N GLU A 235 18.88 -28.27 15.00
CA GLU A 235 19.53 -29.47 15.53
C GLU A 235 20.31 -30.22 14.44
N LYS A 236 21.40 -30.89 14.83
CA LYS A 236 22.26 -31.61 13.88
C LYS A 236 21.46 -32.64 13.07
N GLY A 237 21.51 -32.52 11.75
CA GLY A 237 20.87 -33.46 10.82
C GLY A 237 19.36 -33.29 10.64
N SER A 238 18.74 -32.24 11.19
CA SER A 238 17.29 -32.02 11.08
C SER A 238 16.92 -31.24 9.81
N SER A 239 16.53 -31.97 8.76
CA SER A 239 15.97 -31.36 7.54
C SER A 239 14.67 -30.60 7.83
N LYS A 240 13.84 -31.12 8.75
CA LYS A 240 12.62 -30.46 9.22
C LYS A 240 12.93 -29.14 9.93
N GLY A 241 13.89 -29.14 10.86
CA GLY A 241 14.29 -27.92 11.56
C GLY A 241 14.89 -26.87 10.61
N LEU A 242 15.62 -27.29 9.58
CA LEU A 242 16.13 -26.38 8.56
C LEU A 242 15.01 -25.77 7.71
N ARG A 243 13.98 -26.57 7.35
CA ARG A 243 12.79 -26.08 6.64
C ARG A 243 12.04 -25.06 7.50
N GLU A 244 11.77 -25.39 8.76
CA GLU A 244 11.09 -24.50 9.71
C GLU A 244 11.85 -23.17 9.89
N LEU A 245 13.17 -23.22 10.08
CA LEU A 245 13.99 -22.01 10.18
C LEU A 245 13.88 -21.16 8.90
N SER A 246 13.98 -21.79 7.73
CA SER A 246 13.87 -21.10 6.43
C SER A 246 12.51 -20.46 6.25
N ASP A 247 11.43 -21.16 6.56
CA ASP A 247 10.06 -20.68 6.41
C ASP A 247 9.77 -19.52 7.38
N CYS A 248 10.19 -19.64 8.65
CA CYS A 248 10.07 -18.57 9.65
C CYS A 248 10.86 -17.32 9.26
N MET A 249 12.13 -17.47 8.87
CA MET A 249 12.97 -16.35 8.42
C MET A 249 12.36 -15.65 7.21
N ASN A 250 11.95 -16.40 6.19
CA ASN A 250 11.34 -15.85 4.99
C ASN A 250 9.97 -15.21 5.26
N SER A 251 9.19 -15.72 6.22
CA SER A 251 7.94 -15.08 6.67
C SER A 251 8.20 -13.69 7.24
N HIS A 252 9.10 -13.57 8.22
CA HIS A 252 9.43 -12.29 8.83
C HIS A 252 10.08 -11.32 7.85
N LEU A 253 10.97 -11.78 6.97
CA LEU A 253 11.58 -10.94 5.95
C LEU A 253 10.55 -10.42 4.93
N ARG A 254 9.54 -11.22 4.55
CA ARG A 254 8.45 -10.75 3.69
C ARG A 254 7.66 -9.62 4.35
N ALA A 255 7.29 -9.79 5.62
CA ALA A 255 6.58 -8.75 6.37
C ALA A 255 7.42 -7.48 6.57
N ILE A 256 8.71 -7.62 6.91
CA ILE A 256 9.61 -6.47 7.05
C ILE A 256 9.75 -5.70 5.73
N ARG A 257 9.83 -6.39 4.59
CA ARG A 257 9.92 -5.77 3.26
C ARG A 257 8.67 -5.01 2.84
N THR A 258 7.50 -5.32 3.41
CA THR A 258 6.29 -4.51 3.18
C THR A 258 6.26 -3.25 4.04
N LEU A 259 6.99 -3.24 5.16
CA LEU A 259 7.03 -2.12 6.10
C LEU A 259 8.16 -1.13 5.77
N ALA A 260 9.31 -1.60 5.31
CA ALA A 260 10.54 -0.81 5.24
C ALA A 260 11.33 -1.05 3.94
N ASN A 261 12.03 -0.01 3.49
CA ASN A 261 13.01 -0.15 2.40
C ASN A 261 14.33 -0.77 2.91
N THR A 262 15.22 -1.18 2.00
CA THR A 262 16.47 -1.86 2.34
C THR A 262 17.33 -1.10 3.35
N GLN A 263 17.43 0.23 3.22
CA GLN A 263 18.23 1.05 4.15
C GLN A 263 17.62 1.06 5.55
N GLN A 264 16.30 1.27 5.65
CA GLN A 264 15.58 1.25 6.92
C GLN A 264 15.66 -0.11 7.61
N ILE A 265 15.68 -1.20 6.84
CA ILE A 265 15.88 -2.54 7.37
C ILE A 265 17.27 -2.65 8.01
N LEU A 266 18.31 -2.21 7.31
CA LEU A 266 19.68 -2.22 7.82
C LEU A 266 19.81 -1.38 9.10
N ASP A 267 19.32 -0.15 9.07
CA ASP A 267 19.34 0.77 10.21
C ASP A 267 18.62 0.17 11.42
N GLY A 268 17.41 -0.36 11.20
CA GLY A 268 16.61 -0.98 12.25
C GLY A 268 17.28 -2.23 12.86
N LEU A 269 17.99 -3.03 12.06
CA LEU A 269 18.79 -4.16 12.55
C LEU A 269 19.98 -3.68 13.39
N LEU A 270 20.71 -2.65 12.95
CA LEU A 270 21.84 -2.07 13.70
C LEU A 270 21.38 -1.46 15.02
N ILE A 271 20.28 -0.69 14.99
CA ILE A 271 19.63 -0.13 16.18
C ILE A 271 19.24 -1.24 17.15
N HIS A 272 18.63 -2.33 16.66
CA HIS A 272 18.26 -3.46 17.53
C HIS A 272 19.49 -4.11 18.18
N ILE A 273 20.59 -4.28 17.45
CA ILE A 273 21.83 -4.84 17.99
C ILE A 273 22.38 -3.93 19.11
N VAL A 274 22.42 -2.62 18.88
CA VAL A 274 22.97 -1.65 19.84
C VAL A 274 22.08 -1.48 21.06
N THR A 275 20.76 -1.33 20.90
CA THR A 275 19.80 -1.18 22.01
C THR A 275 19.84 -2.36 22.99
N ARG A 276 20.17 -3.57 22.51
CA ARG A 276 20.40 -4.75 23.37
C ARG A 276 21.68 -4.68 24.21
N LYS A 277 22.62 -3.81 23.86
CA LYS A 277 23.88 -3.57 24.58
C LYS A 277 23.82 -2.36 25.52
N LEU A 278 22.80 -1.50 25.39
CA LEU A 278 22.61 -0.34 26.26
C LEU A 278 22.06 -0.74 27.63
N ASP A 279 22.43 0.03 28.65
CA ASP A 279 21.81 -0.06 29.97
C ASP A 279 20.34 0.38 29.92
N GLN A 280 19.56 -0.04 30.91
CA GLN A 280 18.12 0.23 30.96
C GLN A 280 17.80 1.74 30.88
N ARG A 281 18.55 2.61 31.59
CA ARG A 281 18.24 4.04 31.62
C ARG A 281 18.51 4.71 30.28
N THR A 282 19.57 4.30 29.59
CA THR A 282 19.87 4.83 28.27
C THR A 282 18.87 4.31 27.23
N ARG A 283 18.43 3.06 27.34
CA ARG A 283 17.38 2.53 26.46
C ARG A 283 16.03 3.23 26.67
N GLU A 284 15.61 3.45 27.92
CA GLU A 284 14.38 4.21 28.22
C GLU A 284 14.44 5.61 27.58
N LYS A 285 15.59 6.30 27.68
CA LYS A 285 15.79 7.61 27.07
C LYS A 285 15.78 7.59 25.55
N TRP A 286 16.21 6.49 24.93
CA TRP A 286 16.09 6.32 23.48
C TRP A 286 14.62 6.20 23.08
N GLU A 287 13.85 5.34 23.78
CA GLU A 287 12.43 5.08 23.49
C GLU A 287 11.53 6.32 23.71
N GLU A 288 11.89 7.22 24.63
CA GLU A 288 11.14 8.47 24.90
C GLU A 288 11.03 9.38 23.67
N ASP A 289 12.07 9.43 22.83
CA ASP A 289 12.16 10.34 21.68
C ASP A 289 11.72 9.65 20.36
N LEU A 290 11.27 8.39 20.41
CA LEU A 290 10.89 7.64 19.21
C LEU A 290 9.52 8.04 18.66
N SER A 291 9.46 8.12 17.34
CA SER A 291 8.19 8.16 16.61
C SER A 291 7.51 6.79 16.65
N ILE A 292 6.18 6.81 16.61
CA ILE A 292 5.33 5.60 16.51
C ILE A 292 5.16 5.19 15.03
N THR A 293 5.27 6.15 14.11
CA THR A 293 4.97 5.97 12.68
C THR A 293 6.22 5.91 11.81
N GLU A 294 7.33 6.49 12.25
CA GLU A 294 8.56 6.60 11.47
C GLU A 294 9.67 5.74 12.07
N LEU A 295 10.30 4.93 11.22
CA LEU A 295 11.46 4.13 11.60
C LEU A 295 12.69 5.03 11.75
N SER A 296 13.36 4.93 12.89
CA SER A 296 14.61 5.65 13.15
C SER A 296 15.73 5.20 12.21
N THR A 297 16.53 6.16 11.79
CA THR A 297 17.75 5.89 11.03
C THR A 297 18.93 5.64 11.97
N TRP A 298 19.98 5.04 11.44
CA TRP A 298 21.22 4.87 12.19
C TRP A 298 21.81 6.23 12.62
N ASP A 299 21.77 7.25 11.76
CA ASP A 299 22.27 8.60 12.08
C ASP A 299 21.57 9.21 13.31
N ALA A 300 20.29 8.92 13.50
CA ALA A 300 19.53 9.36 14.67
C ALA A 300 20.02 8.66 15.95
N MET A 301 20.29 7.35 15.89
CA MET A 301 20.87 6.59 17.00
C MET A 301 22.28 7.09 17.33
N GLU A 302 23.13 7.31 16.32
CA GLU A 302 24.47 7.86 16.51
C GLU A 302 24.42 9.22 17.21
N SER A 303 23.59 10.13 16.71
CA SER A 303 23.39 11.46 17.31
C SER A 303 22.89 11.39 18.76
N PHE A 304 21.98 10.44 19.04
CA PHE A 304 21.48 10.19 20.39
C PHE A 304 22.60 9.70 21.32
N LEU A 305 23.39 8.71 20.89
CA LEU A 305 24.48 8.15 21.67
C LEU A 305 25.53 9.21 21.98
N GLU A 306 25.92 10.01 21.00
CA GLU A 306 26.88 11.10 21.18
C GLU A 306 26.37 12.14 22.19
N LYS A 307 25.10 12.53 22.07
CA LYS A 307 24.45 13.43 23.04
C LYS A 307 24.43 12.82 24.44
N ARG A 308 24.16 11.52 24.56
CA ARG A 308 24.14 10.79 25.83
C ARG A 308 25.53 10.72 26.46
N CYS A 309 26.55 10.38 25.69
CA CYS A 309 27.96 10.33 26.13
C CYS A 309 28.40 11.68 26.67
N ARG A 310 28.25 12.75 25.89
CA ARG A 310 28.62 14.12 26.31
C ARG A 310 27.93 14.55 27.60
N MET A 311 26.64 14.24 27.76
CA MET A 311 25.89 14.56 28.97
C MET A 311 26.46 13.80 30.18
N MET A 312 26.77 12.51 30.05
CA MET A 312 27.36 11.71 31.12
C MET A 312 28.77 12.18 31.50
N GLU A 313 29.59 12.53 30.52
CA GLU A 313 30.93 13.09 30.74
C GLU A 313 30.88 14.43 31.49
N ASN A 314 29.96 15.32 31.09
CA ASN A 314 29.75 16.60 31.77
C ASN A 314 29.32 16.40 33.24
N LEU A 315 28.43 15.44 33.51
CA LEU A 315 28.01 15.12 34.87
C LEU A 315 29.17 14.56 35.71
N ASP A 316 29.99 13.69 35.14
CA ASP A 316 31.16 13.13 35.82
C ASP A 316 32.20 14.23 36.13
N GLN A 317 32.46 15.13 35.18
CA GLN A 317 33.33 16.29 35.41
C GLN A 317 32.79 17.22 36.49
N ALA A 318 31.49 17.56 36.47
CA ALA A 318 30.87 18.40 37.48
C ALA A 318 30.95 17.76 38.88
N LEU A 319 30.72 16.45 38.98
CA LEU A 319 30.87 15.69 40.23
C LEU A 319 32.32 15.69 40.74
N LYS A 320 33.30 15.56 39.84
CA LYS A 320 34.72 15.68 40.18
C LYS A 320 35.06 17.06 40.74
N MET A 321 34.57 18.14 40.11
CA MET A 321 34.78 19.52 40.60
C MET A 321 34.14 19.75 41.97
N LEU A 322 32.90 19.28 42.19
CA LEU A 322 32.22 19.41 43.48
C LEU A 322 32.92 18.66 44.62
N LYS A 323 33.55 17.52 44.32
CA LYS A 323 34.37 16.79 45.31
C LYS A 323 35.65 17.54 45.63
N ALA A 324 36.32 18.12 44.62
CA ALA A 324 37.54 18.90 44.82
C ALA A 324 37.32 20.16 45.68
N LEU A 325 36.13 20.75 45.65
CA LEU A 325 35.76 21.90 46.50
C LEU A 325 35.43 21.54 47.96
N ARG A 326 35.31 20.25 48.29
CA ARG A 326 35.03 19.75 49.66
C ARG A 326 36.27 19.22 50.38
N CYS A 327 37.42 19.15 49.70
CA CYS A 327 38.72 18.81 50.27
C CYS A 327 39.51 20.10 50.51
#